data_AF-A0A3B9K8N1-F1
#
_entry.id   AF-A0A3B9K8N1-F1
#
_cell.length_a   1.000
_cell.length_b   1.000
_cell.length_c   1.000
_cell.angle_alpha   90.00
_cell.angle_beta   90.00
_cell.angle_gamma   90.00
#
_symmetry.space_group_name_H-M   'P 1'
#
loop_
_entity.id
_entity.type
_entity.pdbx_description
1 polymer ?
#
loop_
_entity_poly.entity_id
_entity_poly.type
_entity_poly.pdbx_seq_one_letter_code
_entity_poly.pdbx_strand_id
1 'polypeptide(L)'
;MKKRWLMLLLAGTLLAAGCGKKKESAEPASEKAVQESAEAAAEENADDAEKDKAAEADAAEKDAAASADAEKAAEEKDTPAGQDRYAAFLAGDGKMTVHTAGIRSDGLEFNQLYSEGETLTLQEVMDKTAEFIPGEWAAEDAKIIPSAVAAEIDCGNDGEKELALCITYPVQSESWRQYMILKDQGEELALCYMGCAWSRSDITIDSYGFIAGDGSGGAAIHDFDKSFVDKDGKWQYLYSVETEIYPENIYYNEEFHDMTGYGLDLSELLLLRYSFVPDWTEDRKEYLTYSTYSDAQNPEDPSGLFWDLTADASAYAADSPYRKAFDAEGIEFYPMDEIREMISAREAETGFSKEAYCSGEMADWDSIQTGSVRVMFREDAGEELLKNAGEVTIETGENPARIVFTALKSVSDFKILAVKSIDFDNYGNPVYQCEEKYGQKELLPEKPLAAEVVFYGDMPNIAISYTEDGTVKNAAVYLSGKDGSLQLSGF
;
A
#
# COMPACT_ATOMS: atom_id res chain seq x y z
N MET A 1 61.30 13.34 5.46
CA MET A 1 60.39 13.56 6.61
C MET A 1 59.55 14.80 6.35
N LYS A 2 58.24 14.59 6.20
CA LYS A 2 57.09 15.52 6.25
C LYS A 2 57.25 16.95 5.70
N LYS A 3 56.54 17.24 4.60
CA LYS A 3 55.74 18.47 4.39
C LYS A 3 54.88 18.35 3.12
N ARG A 4 53.58 18.64 3.30
CA ARG A 4 52.61 19.41 2.48
C ARG A 4 52.57 19.27 0.94
N TRP A 5 51.41 19.67 0.38
CA TRP A 5 51.00 19.81 -1.04
C TRP A 5 50.27 18.56 -1.57
N LEU A 6 49.18 18.62 -2.35
CA LEU A 6 48.29 19.68 -2.84
C LEU A 6 47.12 18.94 -3.51
N MET A 7 45.92 19.51 -3.50
CA MET A 7 44.85 19.15 -4.46
C MET A 7 45.37 19.24 -5.90
N LEU A 8 44.90 18.35 -6.78
CA LEU A 8 44.87 18.62 -8.22
C LEU A 8 43.66 17.94 -8.87
N LEU A 9 42.80 18.82 -9.39
CA LEU A 9 41.73 18.68 -10.37
C LEU A 9 42.05 17.81 -11.59
N LEU A 10 40.99 17.21 -12.16
CA LEU A 10 40.62 17.18 -13.59
C LEU A 10 39.26 16.45 -13.66
N ALA A 11 38.09 17.07 -13.83
CA ALA A 11 37.61 17.89 -14.95
C ALA A 11 37.88 17.24 -16.32
N GLY A 12 36.87 16.53 -16.84
CA GLY A 12 36.88 15.88 -18.15
C GLY A 12 35.48 15.83 -18.75
N THR A 13 35.03 17.00 -19.20
CA THR A 13 34.04 17.30 -20.26
C THR A 13 33.47 16.15 -21.09
N LEU A 14 32.14 16.13 -21.25
CA LEU A 14 31.47 15.71 -22.48
C LEU A 14 30.39 16.74 -22.85
N LEU A 15 30.76 17.68 -23.72
CA LEU A 15 29.83 18.50 -24.49
C LEU A 15 30.23 18.44 -25.97
N ALA A 16 29.18 18.45 -26.79
CA ALA A 16 29.08 18.72 -28.22
C ALA A 16 29.32 17.57 -29.21
N ALA A 17 28.25 17.16 -29.89
CA ALA A 17 28.11 17.39 -31.33
C ALA A 17 26.64 17.33 -31.78
N GLY A 18 25.99 18.50 -31.87
CA GLY A 18 24.92 18.72 -32.82
C GLY A 18 25.48 19.38 -34.08
N CYS A 19 25.08 18.90 -35.26
CA CYS A 19 24.71 19.70 -36.44
C CYS A 19 24.56 18.79 -37.68
N GLY A 20 23.44 18.92 -38.41
CA GLY A 20 23.35 18.34 -39.74
C GLY A 20 21.99 18.37 -40.42
N LYS A 21 21.30 19.52 -40.51
CA LYS A 21 20.25 19.71 -41.52
C LYS A 21 20.86 19.74 -42.92
N LYS A 22 20.32 18.97 -43.87
CA LYS A 22 20.41 19.27 -45.31
C LYS A 22 19.07 19.00 -46.00
N LYS A 23 18.65 20.01 -46.77
CA LYS A 23 17.49 20.09 -47.67
C LYS A 23 17.54 19.07 -48.81
N GLU A 24 16.36 18.61 -49.22
CA GLU A 24 15.78 18.54 -50.58
C GLU A 24 14.43 17.79 -50.45
N SER A 25 13.34 18.02 -51.17
CA SER A 25 12.83 19.09 -52.05
C SER A 25 11.35 18.75 -52.33
N ALA A 26 10.52 19.77 -52.50
CA ALA A 26 9.30 19.81 -53.34
C ALA A 26 8.14 18.80 -53.09
N GLU A 27 7.06 19.36 -52.53
CA GLU A 27 5.62 19.22 -52.86
C GLU A 27 5.23 18.59 -54.23
N PRO A 28 3.99 18.08 -54.42
CA PRO A 28 2.77 18.76 -53.97
C PRO A 28 1.63 17.91 -53.38
N ALA A 29 0.76 18.66 -52.72
CA ALA A 29 -0.60 18.30 -52.36
C ALA A 29 -1.43 17.82 -53.56
N SER A 30 -2.28 16.81 -53.33
CA SER A 30 -3.59 16.74 -53.96
C SER A 30 -4.57 15.94 -53.09
N GLU A 31 -5.67 16.61 -52.73
CA GLU A 31 -7.04 16.12 -52.81
C GLU A 31 -7.35 14.70 -52.31
N LYS A 32 -8.22 14.62 -51.29
CA LYS A 32 -9.39 13.74 -51.42
C LYS A 32 -10.61 14.36 -50.75
N ALA A 33 -11.52 14.73 -51.63
CA ALA A 33 -12.89 15.11 -51.36
C ALA A 33 -13.72 13.90 -50.90
N VAL A 34 -14.64 14.23 -49.98
CA VAL A 34 -16.07 13.88 -49.95
C VAL A 34 -16.59 13.00 -51.09
N GLN A 35 -17.26 11.91 -50.70
CA GLN A 35 -18.44 11.31 -51.35
C GLN A 35 -19.09 10.45 -50.25
N GLU A 36 -20.14 10.88 -49.55
CA GLU A 36 -21.51 11.17 -49.99
C GLU A 36 -22.11 10.05 -50.86
N SER A 37 -22.90 9.20 -50.21
CA SER A 37 -24.09 8.60 -50.80
C SER A 37 -25.18 8.59 -49.73
N ALA A 38 -26.03 9.61 -49.76
CA ALA A 38 -27.36 9.55 -49.19
C ALA A 38 -28.31 9.02 -50.27
N GLU A 39 -29.14 8.04 -49.92
CA GLU A 39 -30.49 7.94 -50.48
C GLU A 39 -31.49 7.95 -49.31
N ALA A 40 -32.24 9.04 -49.31
CA ALA A 40 -33.55 9.32 -48.73
C ALA A 40 -34.55 8.17 -48.95
N ALA A 41 -35.72 8.04 -48.31
CA ALA A 41 -36.57 8.71 -47.32
C ALA A 41 -37.60 7.60 -46.91
N ALA A 42 -38.58 7.69 -46.01
CA ALA A 42 -39.29 8.73 -45.27
C ALA A 42 -39.91 8.00 -44.04
N GLU A 43 -40.08 8.64 -42.87
CA GLU A 43 -41.38 9.10 -42.32
C GLU A 43 -42.55 8.11 -42.52
N GLU A 44 -43.40 7.76 -41.56
CA GLU A 44 -43.92 8.46 -40.39
C GLU A 44 -44.86 7.48 -39.65
N ASN A 45 -44.91 7.51 -38.31
CA ASN A 45 -46.11 7.72 -37.49
C ASN A 45 -46.09 7.00 -36.14
N ALA A 46 -46.38 7.84 -35.14
CA ALA A 46 -46.60 7.55 -33.76
C ALA A 46 -48.07 7.20 -33.46
N ASP A 47 -48.28 6.93 -32.18
CA ASP A 47 -49.50 6.99 -31.38
C ASP A 47 -50.41 5.75 -31.24
N ASP A 48 -50.20 5.09 -30.09
CA ASP A 48 -51.02 5.21 -28.87
C ASP A 48 -52.45 4.65 -28.87
N ALA A 49 -52.75 3.83 -27.85
CA ALA A 49 -53.95 3.87 -27.00
C ALA A 49 -54.20 2.53 -26.26
N GLU A 50 -53.94 2.58 -24.96
CA GLU A 50 -54.84 2.26 -23.83
C GLU A 50 -55.85 1.08 -23.82
N LYS A 51 -55.75 0.37 -22.68
CA LYS A 51 -56.80 0.07 -21.66
C LYS A 51 -57.45 -1.33 -21.55
N ASP A 52 -57.22 -1.86 -20.35
CA ASP A 52 -58.15 -2.47 -19.38
C ASP A 52 -59.02 -3.68 -19.76
N LYS A 53 -58.87 -4.73 -18.95
CA LYS A 53 -60.02 -5.34 -18.25
C LYS A 53 -59.61 -6.14 -17.02
N ALA A 54 -60.36 -5.90 -15.95
CA ALA A 54 -60.29 -6.54 -14.65
C ALA A 54 -61.32 -7.69 -14.48
N ALA A 55 -61.10 -8.42 -13.39
CA ALA A 55 -62.07 -9.03 -12.47
C ALA A 55 -62.43 -10.53 -12.60
N GLU A 56 -62.19 -11.21 -11.46
CA GLU A 56 -63.05 -12.17 -10.72
C GLU A 56 -63.49 -13.48 -11.41
N ALA A 57 -63.65 -14.64 -10.77
CA ALA A 57 -63.49 -15.17 -9.41
C ALA A 57 -63.59 -16.71 -9.56
N ASP A 58 -63.09 -17.51 -8.62
CA ASP A 58 -63.98 -18.38 -7.82
C ASP A 58 -63.21 -19.13 -6.72
N ALA A 59 -63.89 -19.29 -5.60
CA ALA A 59 -63.45 -19.96 -4.40
C ALA A 59 -64.06 -21.36 -4.31
N ALA A 60 -63.31 -22.32 -3.76
CA ALA A 60 -63.89 -23.50 -3.11
C ALA A 60 -62.97 -24.01 -1.98
N GLU A 61 -63.51 -23.88 -0.76
CA GLU A 61 -63.36 -24.71 0.46
C GLU A 61 -62.75 -26.12 0.28
N LYS A 62 -62.19 -26.83 1.27
CA LYS A 62 -61.82 -26.71 2.71
C LYS A 62 -61.12 -28.04 3.06
N ASP A 63 -60.45 -28.05 4.22
CA ASP A 63 -59.88 -29.20 4.94
C ASP A 63 -58.55 -29.73 4.35
N ALA A 64 -57.42 -29.81 5.07
CA ALA A 64 -57.26 -30.07 6.48
C ALA A 64 -56.00 -29.38 7.05
N ALA A 65 -56.09 -29.02 8.33
CA ALA A 65 -54.98 -28.58 9.15
C ALA A 65 -53.92 -29.67 9.35
N ALA A 66 -52.72 -29.20 9.72
CA ALA A 66 -51.55 -29.93 10.24
C ALA A 66 -50.49 -30.37 9.22
N SER A 67 -49.63 -29.42 8.81
CA SER A 67 -48.16 -29.50 8.97
C SER A 67 -47.48 -28.42 8.12
N ALA A 68 -47.22 -27.24 8.68
CA ALA A 68 -46.36 -26.24 8.06
C ALA A 68 -45.85 -25.27 9.15
N ASP A 69 -45.18 -25.84 10.14
CA ASP A 69 -44.42 -25.10 11.17
C ASP A 69 -43.15 -25.91 11.45
N ALA A 70 -42.36 -26.14 10.40
CA ALA A 70 -41.03 -26.77 10.46
C ALA A 70 -40.31 -26.69 9.12
N GLU A 71 -40.25 -25.52 8.47
CA GLU A 71 -39.31 -25.33 7.33
C GLU A 71 -39.13 -23.83 7.02
N LYS A 72 -38.65 -23.10 8.03
CA LYS A 72 -37.96 -21.81 7.86
C LYS A 72 -37.01 -21.58 9.05
N ALA A 73 -36.18 -22.58 9.28
CA ALA A 73 -34.96 -22.47 10.08
C ALA A 73 -33.83 -22.98 9.18
N ALA A 74 -33.51 -22.19 8.16
CA ALA A 74 -32.32 -22.40 7.35
C ALA A 74 -31.26 -21.45 7.91
N GLU A 75 -30.39 -22.04 8.74
CA GLU A 75 -29.01 -21.62 9.06
C GLU A 75 -28.74 -20.11 9.08
N GLU A 76 -29.01 -19.47 10.22
CA GLU A 76 -28.08 -18.46 10.73
C GLU A 76 -26.75 -19.19 10.98
N LYS A 77 -25.85 -19.17 9.99
CA LYS A 77 -24.44 -19.35 10.31
C LYS A 77 -24.04 -18.12 11.11
N ASP A 78 -23.67 -18.33 12.38
CA ASP A 78 -22.97 -17.34 13.20
C ASP A 78 -21.91 -16.67 12.32
N THR A 79 -22.17 -15.40 11.96
CA THR A 79 -21.17 -14.63 11.23
C THR A 79 -20.12 -14.26 12.27
N PRO A 80 -18.84 -14.61 12.07
CA PRO A 80 -17.77 -14.24 13.00
C PRO A 80 -17.80 -12.74 13.28
N ALA A 81 -17.60 -12.34 14.54
CA ALA A 81 -17.62 -10.94 14.97
C ALA A 81 -16.34 -10.61 15.75
N GLY A 82 -15.92 -9.34 15.71
CA GLY A 82 -14.69 -8.84 16.29
C GLY A 82 -13.46 -9.61 15.83
N GLN A 83 -12.63 -10.01 16.80
CA GLN A 83 -11.39 -10.78 16.57
C GLN A 83 -11.61 -12.05 15.73
N ASP A 84 -12.78 -12.69 15.81
CA ASP A 84 -13.06 -13.89 15.01
C ASP A 84 -13.16 -13.56 13.51
N ARG A 85 -13.62 -12.35 13.16
CA ARG A 85 -13.67 -11.89 11.76
C ARG A 85 -12.29 -11.54 11.22
N TYR A 86 -11.44 -10.93 12.05
CA TYR A 86 -10.03 -10.68 11.71
C TYR A 86 -9.29 -11.98 11.48
N ALA A 87 -9.41 -12.93 12.41
CA ALA A 87 -8.82 -14.25 12.29
C ALA A 87 -9.31 -14.96 11.01
N ALA A 88 -10.60 -14.91 10.69
CA ALA A 88 -11.15 -15.47 9.45
C ALA A 88 -10.54 -14.81 8.20
N PHE A 89 -10.44 -13.48 8.16
CA PHE A 89 -9.84 -12.76 7.04
C PHE A 89 -8.36 -13.12 6.82
N LEU A 90 -7.56 -13.11 7.89
CA LEU A 90 -6.16 -13.53 7.87
C LEU A 90 -6.02 -15.01 7.48
N ALA A 91 -6.98 -15.83 7.90
CA ALA A 91 -7.08 -17.24 7.54
C ALA A 91 -7.53 -17.47 6.08
N GLY A 92 -7.93 -16.43 5.34
CA GLY A 92 -8.41 -16.53 3.96
C GLY A 92 -9.86 -17.01 3.82
N ASP A 93 -10.54 -17.24 4.94
CA ASP A 93 -11.95 -17.67 4.99
C ASP A 93 -12.92 -16.47 5.09
N GLY A 94 -12.40 -15.32 5.52
CA GLY A 94 -13.13 -14.05 5.63
C GLY A 94 -12.89 -13.13 4.44
N LYS A 95 -13.80 -12.16 4.28
CA LYS A 95 -13.70 -11.11 3.27
C LYS A 95 -13.80 -9.74 3.92
N MET A 96 -13.07 -8.77 3.37
CA MET A 96 -13.28 -7.35 3.64
C MET A 96 -14.21 -6.74 2.59
N THR A 97 -14.87 -5.64 2.92
CA THR A 97 -15.59 -4.75 1.99
C THR A 97 -14.76 -3.51 1.73
N VAL A 98 -14.62 -3.12 0.47
CA VAL A 98 -13.89 -1.92 0.06
C VAL A 98 -14.75 -0.67 0.27
N HIS A 99 -14.24 0.30 1.04
CA HIS A 99 -14.68 1.69 1.01
C HIS A 99 -13.58 2.59 0.46
N THR A 100 -13.89 3.27 -0.64
CA THR A 100 -12.92 4.04 -1.43
C THR A 100 -12.54 5.36 -0.78
N ALA A 101 -13.33 5.85 0.18
CA ALA A 101 -13.09 7.12 0.85
C ALA A 101 -11.73 7.20 1.57
N GLY A 102 -11.17 6.05 1.99
CA GLY A 102 -9.87 5.96 2.67
C GLY A 102 -8.71 5.48 1.78
N ILE A 103 -8.92 5.35 0.47
CA ILE A 103 -7.88 4.86 -0.45
C ILE A 103 -7.06 6.02 -0.99
N ARG A 104 -5.76 6.01 -0.69
CA ARG A 104 -4.78 6.97 -1.22
C ARG A 104 -4.11 6.45 -2.47
N SER A 105 -3.99 7.32 -3.47
CA SER A 105 -3.44 7.00 -4.79
C SER A 105 -2.11 7.70 -5.05
N ASP A 106 -1.18 7.68 -4.10
CA ASP A 106 0.12 8.35 -4.22
C ASP A 106 0.97 7.66 -5.31
N GLY A 107 0.86 8.11 -6.55
CA GLY A 107 1.61 7.62 -7.71
C GLY A 107 1.00 6.43 -8.45
N LEU A 108 0.08 5.69 -7.83
CA LEU A 108 -0.72 4.65 -8.47
C LEU A 108 -2.20 4.87 -8.15
N GLU A 109 -3.04 4.85 -9.17
CA GLU A 109 -4.48 5.02 -9.02
C GLU A 109 -5.12 3.76 -8.41
N PHE A 110 -4.93 3.50 -7.11
CA PHE A 110 -5.62 2.39 -6.42
C PHE A 110 -7.14 2.50 -6.52
N ASN A 111 -7.65 3.71 -6.72
CA ASN A 111 -9.06 3.97 -7.05
C ASN A 111 -9.49 3.35 -8.39
N GLN A 112 -8.56 2.99 -9.28
CA GLN A 112 -8.83 2.16 -10.46
C GLN A 112 -8.78 0.66 -10.14
N LEU A 113 -8.01 0.27 -9.12
CA LEU A 113 -7.84 -1.12 -8.75
C LEU A 113 -9.06 -1.63 -7.98
N TYR A 114 -9.57 -0.88 -7.01
CA TYR A 114 -10.66 -1.31 -6.14
C TYR A 114 -11.94 -0.52 -6.38
N SER A 115 -13.09 -1.17 -6.22
CA SER A 115 -14.41 -0.55 -6.38
C SER A 115 -15.18 -0.50 -5.06
N GLU A 116 -15.94 0.57 -4.83
CA GLU A 116 -16.82 0.71 -3.65
C GLU A 116 -17.75 -0.51 -3.51
N GLY A 117 -17.80 -1.10 -2.32
CA GLY A 117 -18.62 -2.28 -2.00
C GLY A 117 -18.07 -3.60 -2.53
N GLU A 118 -16.91 -3.62 -3.18
CA GLU A 118 -16.25 -4.86 -3.59
C GLU A 118 -15.83 -5.67 -2.36
N THR A 119 -16.11 -6.98 -2.35
CA THR A 119 -15.73 -7.87 -1.24
C THR A 119 -14.57 -8.79 -1.64
N LEU A 120 -13.48 -8.77 -0.89
CA LEU A 120 -12.24 -9.48 -1.23
C LEU A 120 -11.70 -10.25 -0.02
N THR A 121 -11.17 -11.45 -0.26
CA THR A 121 -10.28 -12.16 0.66
C THR A 121 -8.89 -11.52 0.65
N LEU A 122 -8.06 -11.81 1.67
CA LEU A 122 -6.66 -11.35 1.70
C LEU A 122 -5.87 -11.78 0.45
N GLN A 123 -6.10 -13.02 -0.02
CA GLN A 123 -5.42 -13.52 -1.23
C GLN A 123 -5.89 -12.79 -2.49
N GLU A 124 -7.18 -12.49 -2.62
CA GLU A 124 -7.71 -11.70 -3.74
C GLU A 124 -7.12 -10.29 -3.75
N VAL A 125 -6.92 -9.65 -2.57
CA VAL A 125 -6.22 -8.35 -2.47
C VAL A 125 -4.79 -8.46 -2.97
N MET A 126 -4.05 -9.47 -2.49
CA MET A 126 -2.65 -9.70 -2.87
C MET A 126 -2.48 -9.98 -4.37
N ASP A 127 -3.29 -10.87 -4.92
CA ASP A 127 -3.21 -11.24 -6.34
C ASP A 127 -3.56 -10.02 -7.21
N LYS A 128 -4.62 -9.29 -6.86
CA LYS A 128 -5.07 -8.12 -7.60
C LYS A 128 -4.02 -6.99 -7.62
N THR A 129 -3.35 -6.72 -6.49
CA THR A 129 -2.24 -5.76 -6.45
C THR A 129 -1.02 -6.26 -7.21
N ALA A 130 -0.65 -7.54 -7.06
CA ALA A 130 0.50 -8.12 -7.74
C ALA A 130 0.34 -8.09 -9.28
N GLU A 131 -0.87 -8.29 -9.80
CA GLU A 131 -1.20 -8.16 -11.22
C GLU A 131 -1.11 -6.72 -11.73
N PHE A 132 -1.32 -5.74 -10.86
CA PHE A 132 -1.27 -4.32 -11.20
C PHE A 132 0.16 -3.76 -11.24
N ILE A 133 1.08 -4.31 -10.44
CA ILE A 133 2.48 -3.91 -10.43
C ILE A 133 3.08 -4.15 -11.83
N PRO A 134 3.63 -3.12 -12.50
CA PRO A 134 4.21 -3.26 -13.83
C PRO A 134 5.26 -4.38 -13.88
N GLY A 135 5.13 -5.29 -14.85
CA GLY A 135 6.04 -6.45 -14.97
C GLY A 135 7.51 -6.09 -15.18
N GLU A 136 7.81 -4.87 -15.62
CA GLU A 136 9.17 -4.32 -15.70
C GLU A 136 9.78 -4.00 -14.32
N TRP A 137 8.94 -3.88 -13.28
CA TRP A 137 9.37 -3.73 -11.89
C TRP A 137 9.46 -5.07 -11.18
N ALA A 138 8.81 -6.14 -11.66
CA ALA A 138 9.04 -7.48 -11.14
C ALA A 138 10.42 -7.97 -11.62
N ALA A 139 11.20 -8.66 -10.78
CA ALA A 139 12.46 -9.25 -11.25
C ALA A 139 12.18 -10.22 -12.41
N GLU A 140 12.95 -10.12 -13.50
CA GLU A 140 12.79 -11.01 -14.66
C GLU A 140 12.73 -12.47 -14.14
N ASP A 141 11.63 -13.16 -14.47
CA ASP A 141 11.30 -14.54 -14.08
C ASP A 141 10.88 -14.81 -12.61
N ALA A 142 10.90 -13.82 -11.70
CA ALA A 142 10.41 -13.97 -10.33
C ALA A 142 8.92 -13.60 -10.23
N LYS A 143 8.07 -14.58 -9.93
CA LYS A 143 6.68 -14.29 -9.59
C LYS A 143 6.62 -13.79 -8.15
N ILE A 144 6.11 -12.57 -7.99
CA ILE A 144 5.93 -11.88 -6.72
C ILE A 144 5.13 -12.80 -5.79
N ILE A 145 5.75 -13.29 -4.72
CA ILE A 145 5.05 -13.91 -3.60
C ILE A 145 5.03 -12.86 -2.49
N PRO A 146 3.89 -12.19 -2.26
CA PRO A 146 3.82 -11.18 -1.23
C PRO A 146 3.94 -11.81 0.14
N SER A 147 4.63 -11.14 1.06
CA SER A 147 4.56 -11.41 2.49
C SER A 147 3.67 -10.38 3.17
N ALA A 148 3.20 -10.65 4.38
CA ALA A 148 2.43 -9.67 5.13
C ALA A 148 2.71 -9.73 6.61
N VAL A 149 2.51 -8.58 7.25
CA VAL A 149 2.44 -8.42 8.70
C VAL A 149 1.10 -7.81 9.08
N ALA A 150 0.62 -8.11 10.28
CA ALA A 150 -0.62 -7.63 10.86
C ALA A 150 -0.37 -7.06 12.26
N ALA A 151 -1.20 -6.13 12.71
CA ALA A 151 -1.22 -5.66 14.09
C ALA A 151 -2.66 -5.39 14.54
N GLU A 152 -2.94 -5.61 15.82
CA GLU A 152 -4.16 -5.08 16.45
C GLU A 152 -3.88 -3.65 16.93
N ILE A 153 -4.69 -2.69 16.49
CA ILE A 153 -4.60 -1.27 16.89
C ILE A 153 -5.95 -0.82 17.49
N ASP A 154 -5.99 0.37 18.10
CA ASP A 154 -7.14 0.89 18.85
C ASP A 154 -7.46 2.32 18.39
N CYS A 155 -8.11 2.44 17.24
CA CYS A 155 -8.30 3.72 16.57
C CYS A 155 -9.10 4.67 17.47
N GLY A 156 -8.46 5.74 17.94
CA GLY A 156 -9.09 6.69 18.85
C GLY A 156 -9.14 6.27 20.32
N ASN A 157 -8.44 5.20 20.69
CA ASN A 157 -8.28 4.76 22.08
C ASN A 157 -9.64 4.52 22.77
N ASP A 158 -10.56 3.85 22.07
CA ASP A 158 -11.91 3.55 22.54
C ASP A 158 -12.04 2.12 23.12
N GLY A 159 -10.99 1.30 22.98
CA GLY A 159 -10.92 -0.07 23.48
C GLY A 159 -11.45 -1.11 22.49
N GLU A 160 -11.99 -0.69 21.35
CA GLU A 160 -12.33 -1.57 20.24
C GLU A 160 -11.09 -1.72 19.35
N LYS A 161 -10.73 -2.97 19.02
CA LYS A 161 -9.54 -3.22 18.21
C LYS A 161 -9.86 -3.23 16.73
N GLU A 162 -9.01 -2.61 15.93
CA GLU A 162 -8.94 -2.73 14.48
C GLU A 162 -7.76 -3.59 14.04
N LEU A 163 -7.83 -4.10 12.81
CA LEU A 163 -6.76 -4.85 12.18
C LEU A 163 -5.98 -3.94 11.23
N ALA A 164 -4.73 -3.66 11.56
CA ALA A 164 -3.77 -3.05 10.65
C ALA A 164 -3.01 -4.13 9.87
N LEU A 165 -2.73 -3.89 8.60
CA LEU A 165 -2.01 -4.80 7.70
C LEU A 165 -0.94 -4.06 6.90
N CYS A 166 0.20 -4.70 6.69
CA CYS A 166 1.20 -4.27 5.72
C CYS A 166 1.60 -5.46 4.84
N ILE A 167 1.28 -5.38 3.55
CA ILE A 167 1.62 -6.38 2.54
C ILE A 167 2.85 -5.91 1.78
N THR A 168 3.88 -6.74 1.74
CA THR A 168 5.15 -6.46 1.04
C THR A 168 5.21 -7.26 -0.25
N TYR A 169 5.31 -6.56 -1.37
CA TYR A 169 5.48 -7.14 -2.70
C TYR A 169 6.95 -6.98 -3.11
N PRO A 170 7.70 -8.07 -3.28
CA PRO A 170 9.07 -7.98 -3.76
C PRO A 170 9.10 -7.50 -5.21
N VAL A 171 9.71 -6.33 -5.45
CA VAL A 171 9.97 -5.77 -6.78
C VAL A 171 11.50 -5.58 -6.96
N GLN A 172 11.95 -5.25 -8.17
CA GLN A 172 13.37 -5.04 -8.46
C GLN A 172 13.92 -3.92 -7.57
N SER A 173 15.10 -4.13 -6.98
CA SER A 173 15.87 -3.18 -6.17
C SER A 173 15.28 -2.71 -4.83
N GLU A 174 13.96 -2.72 -4.67
CA GLU A 174 13.25 -2.23 -3.47
C GLU A 174 11.98 -3.06 -3.23
N SER A 175 11.31 -2.86 -2.10
CA SER A 175 10.01 -3.50 -1.83
C SER A 175 8.88 -2.50 -1.94
N TRP A 176 7.79 -2.92 -2.57
CA TRP A 176 6.53 -2.18 -2.55
C TRP A 176 5.73 -2.61 -1.32
N ARG A 177 5.26 -1.66 -0.51
CA ARG A 177 4.47 -1.93 0.70
C ARG A 177 3.08 -1.33 0.59
N GLN A 178 2.05 -2.13 0.82
CA GLN A 178 0.65 -1.71 0.87
C GLN A 178 0.17 -1.77 2.32
N TYR A 179 -0.24 -0.64 2.87
CA TYR A 179 -0.74 -0.52 4.23
C TYR A 179 -2.27 -0.43 4.23
N MET A 180 -2.91 -1.09 5.17
CA MET A 180 -4.37 -1.13 5.29
C MET A 180 -4.81 -1.08 6.76
N ILE A 181 -5.97 -0.49 7.03
CA ILE A 181 -6.66 -0.57 8.33
C ILE A 181 -8.08 -1.08 8.08
N LEU A 182 -8.49 -2.11 8.82
CA LEU A 182 -9.80 -2.74 8.72
C LEU A 182 -10.55 -2.67 10.06
N LYS A 183 -11.83 -2.29 10.04
CA LYS A 183 -12.71 -2.29 11.22
C LYS A 183 -13.87 -3.26 11.04
N ASP A 184 -14.23 -3.99 12.10
CA ASP A 184 -15.47 -4.75 12.08
C ASP A 184 -16.66 -3.82 12.37
N GLN A 185 -17.58 -3.70 11.41
CA GLN A 185 -18.80 -2.90 11.53
C GLN A 185 -20.05 -3.76 11.78
N GLY A 186 -19.86 -4.96 12.34
CA GLY A 186 -20.93 -5.89 12.70
C GLY A 186 -21.43 -6.72 11.53
N GLU A 187 -21.83 -6.11 10.42
CA GLU A 187 -22.26 -6.82 9.21
C GLU A 187 -21.11 -7.11 8.25
N GLU A 188 -20.07 -6.28 8.27
CA GLU A 188 -18.91 -6.40 7.39
C GLU A 188 -17.57 -6.09 8.07
N LEU A 189 -16.49 -6.53 7.44
CA LEU A 189 -15.14 -6.08 7.73
C LEU A 189 -14.79 -4.95 6.77
N ALA A 190 -14.94 -3.70 7.21
CA ALA A 190 -14.78 -2.51 6.38
C ALA A 190 -13.31 -2.14 6.19
N LEU A 191 -12.90 -1.83 4.95
CA LEU A 191 -11.63 -1.17 4.65
C LEU A 191 -11.72 0.32 5.00
N CYS A 192 -11.02 0.72 6.05
CA CYS A 192 -11.04 2.10 6.57
C CYS A 192 -9.97 2.98 5.93
N TYR A 193 -8.80 2.42 5.66
CA TYR A 193 -7.66 3.11 5.05
C TYR A 193 -6.87 2.16 4.16
N MET A 194 -6.35 2.68 3.05
CA MET A 194 -5.34 2.02 2.22
C MET A 194 -4.35 3.03 1.67
N GLY A 195 -3.05 2.73 1.77
CA GLY A 195 -1.98 3.53 1.16
C GLY A 195 -0.82 2.67 0.71
N CYS A 196 0.09 3.24 -0.09
CA CYS A 196 1.32 2.56 -0.49
C CYS A 196 2.57 3.36 -0.12
N ALA A 197 3.62 2.62 0.23
CA ALA A 197 4.97 3.12 0.29
C ALA A 197 5.83 2.38 -0.73
N TRP A 198 6.54 3.15 -1.54
CA TRP A 198 7.49 2.66 -2.53
C TRP A 198 8.56 3.72 -2.80
N SER A 199 9.77 3.28 -3.08
CA SER A 199 10.92 4.09 -3.47
C SER A 199 11.07 5.43 -2.76
N ARG A 200 11.90 5.43 -1.70
CA ARG A 200 12.18 6.64 -0.89
C ARG A 200 10.93 7.25 -0.25
N SER A 201 9.90 6.43 -0.01
CA SER A 201 8.76 6.77 0.83
C SER A 201 8.49 5.69 1.87
N ASP A 202 7.86 6.10 2.97
CA ASP A 202 7.34 5.23 4.02
C ASP A 202 5.97 5.69 4.50
N ILE A 203 5.23 4.75 5.07
CA ILE A 203 4.00 5.00 5.82
C ILE A 203 4.18 4.35 7.17
N THR A 204 3.85 5.09 8.23
CA THR A 204 3.81 4.57 9.58
C THR A 204 2.37 4.59 10.09
N ILE A 205 2.00 3.53 10.82
CA ILE A 205 0.73 3.41 11.51
C ILE A 205 1.05 3.15 12.98
N ASP A 206 0.48 3.99 13.86
CA ASP A 206 0.62 3.83 15.29
C ASP A 206 -0.51 2.95 15.88
N SER A 207 -0.38 2.63 17.17
CA SER A 207 -1.34 1.78 17.87
C SER A 207 -2.73 2.41 18.06
N TYR A 208 -2.91 3.68 17.68
CA TYR A 208 -4.14 4.44 17.90
C TYR A 208 -4.74 5.02 16.61
N GLY A 209 -4.30 4.51 15.46
CA GLY A 209 -4.85 4.84 14.16
C GLY A 209 -4.28 6.10 13.51
N PHE A 210 -3.24 6.72 14.08
CA PHE A 210 -2.52 7.80 13.40
C PHE A 210 -1.61 7.25 12.30
N ILE A 211 -1.63 7.95 11.18
CA ILE A 211 -0.95 7.59 9.95
C ILE A 211 -0.06 8.77 9.54
N ALA A 212 1.22 8.50 9.36
CA ALA A 212 2.16 9.47 8.81
C ALA A 212 2.83 8.92 7.55
N GLY A 213 2.73 9.68 6.46
CA GLY A 213 3.46 9.47 5.22
C GLY A 213 4.73 10.32 5.20
N ASP A 214 5.82 9.74 4.73
CA ASP A 214 7.12 10.38 4.57
C ASP A 214 7.65 10.01 3.18
N GLY A 215 8.15 10.97 2.40
CA GLY A 215 8.65 10.70 1.06
C GLY A 215 9.65 11.73 0.57
N SER A 216 10.50 11.33 -0.37
CA SER A 216 11.43 12.26 -1.02
C SER A 216 11.08 12.55 -2.47
N GLY A 217 10.64 13.79 -2.73
CA GLY A 217 10.43 14.33 -4.07
C GLY A 217 11.72 14.63 -4.86
N GLY A 218 12.92 14.48 -4.27
CA GLY A 218 14.18 14.70 -5.00
C GLY A 218 15.39 14.98 -4.11
N ALA A 219 16.40 15.65 -4.66
CA ALA A 219 17.61 16.01 -3.91
C ALA A 219 17.40 17.17 -2.92
N ALA A 220 16.39 18.00 -3.16
CA ALA A 220 16.09 19.20 -2.37
C ALA A 220 14.66 19.20 -1.82
N ILE A 221 13.85 18.19 -2.16
CA ILE A 221 12.41 18.14 -1.85
C ILE A 221 12.11 16.92 -0.97
N HIS A 222 11.31 17.17 0.06
CA HIS A 222 10.80 16.16 0.97
C HIS A 222 9.35 16.42 1.32
N ASP A 223 8.53 15.39 1.22
CA ASP A 223 7.10 15.40 1.44
C ASP A 223 6.79 14.69 2.74
N PHE A 224 5.82 15.23 3.47
CA PHE A 224 5.29 14.59 4.65
C PHE A 224 3.79 14.82 4.72
N ASP A 225 3.03 13.84 5.20
CA ASP A 225 1.60 14.01 5.43
C ASP A 225 1.11 13.28 6.66
N LYS A 226 -0.06 13.72 7.12
CA LYS A 226 -0.73 13.19 8.30
C LYS A 226 -2.18 12.91 8.04
N SER A 227 -2.61 11.78 8.56
CA SER A 227 -4.01 11.42 8.65
C SER A 227 -4.24 10.49 9.82
N PHE A 228 -5.47 10.09 10.04
CA PHE A 228 -5.81 9.06 11.01
C PHE A 228 -7.11 8.35 10.62
N VAL A 229 -7.34 7.18 11.19
CA VAL A 229 -8.66 6.54 11.19
C VAL A 229 -9.31 6.84 12.53
N ASP A 230 -10.50 7.41 12.52
CA ASP A 230 -11.26 7.68 13.74
C ASP A 230 -11.87 6.39 14.33
N LYS A 231 -12.37 6.47 15.56
CA LYS A 231 -13.01 5.34 16.27
C LYS A 231 -14.18 4.70 15.51
N ASP A 232 -14.80 5.44 14.59
CA ASP A 232 -15.94 4.96 13.80
C ASP A 232 -15.46 4.30 12.49
N GLY A 233 -14.14 4.14 12.30
CA GLY A 233 -13.53 3.53 11.13
C GLY A 233 -13.47 4.48 9.91
N LYS A 234 -13.59 5.80 10.12
CA LYS A 234 -13.53 6.76 9.04
C LYS A 234 -12.14 7.39 8.96
N TRP A 235 -11.54 7.35 7.77
CA TRP A 235 -10.29 8.05 7.50
C TRP A 235 -10.47 9.57 7.45
N GLN A 236 -9.53 10.29 8.06
CA GLN A 236 -9.52 11.73 8.23
C GLN A 236 -8.15 12.29 7.85
N TYR A 237 -8.10 13.08 6.79
CA TYR A 237 -6.87 13.76 6.37
C TYR A 237 -6.65 15.05 7.17
N LEU A 238 -5.44 15.23 7.72
CA LEU A 238 -5.06 16.44 8.43
C LEU A 238 -4.40 17.42 7.46
N TYR A 239 -3.17 17.16 7.04
CA TYR A 239 -2.44 18.01 6.11
C TYR A 239 -1.23 17.27 5.52
N SER A 240 -0.68 17.82 4.44
CA SER A 240 0.70 17.55 4.00
C SER A 240 1.55 18.81 4.06
N VAL A 241 2.85 18.61 4.11
CA VAL A 241 3.87 19.64 3.93
C VAL A 241 4.92 19.11 2.95
N GLU A 242 5.14 19.83 1.86
CA GLU A 242 6.35 19.70 1.05
C GLU A 242 7.37 20.70 1.58
N THR A 243 8.62 20.27 1.72
CA THR A 243 9.74 21.11 2.12
C THR A 243 10.78 21.17 1.01
N GLU A 244 11.27 22.36 0.71
CA GLU A 244 12.28 22.60 -0.33
C GLU A 244 13.45 23.41 0.25
N ILE A 245 14.66 22.85 0.15
CA ILE A 245 15.92 23.53 0.49
C ILE A 245 16.51 24.24 -0.73
N TYR A 246 17.21 25.34 -0.50
CA TYR A 246 17.87 26.13 -1.56
C TYR A 246 16.92 26.59 -2.69
N PRO A 247 15.80 27.27 -2.36
CA PRO A 247 14.78 27.64 -3.34
C PRO A 247 15.24 28.83 -4.22
N GLU A 248 16.17 28.58 -5.15
CA GLU A 248 16.66 29.57 -6.11
C GLU A 248 15.57 29.97 -7.12
N ASN A 249 14.73 29.01 -7.51
CA ASN A 249 13.61 29.23 -8.43
C ASN A 249 12.34 28.66 -7.81
N ILE A 250 11.40 29.53 -7.48
CA ILE A 250 10.16 29.13 -6.82
C ILE A 250 9.07 28.98 -7.87
N TYR A 251 8.49 27.78 -7.96
CA TYR A 251 7.29 27.56 -8.77
C TYR A 251 6.05 28.04 -8.00
N TYR A 252 5.33 29.01 -8.57
CA TYR A 252 4.13 29.60 -7.98
C TYR A 252 3.24 30.18 -9.09
N ASN A 253 1.92 29.94 -9.01
CA ASN A 253 0.94 30.40 -10.01
C ASN A 253 1.36 30.12 -11.47
N GLU A 254 1.78 28.89 -11.75
CA GLU A 254 2.22 28.43 -13.08
C GLU A 254 3.51 29.07 -13.63
N GLU A 255 4.21 29.88 -12.84
CA GLU A 255 5.44 30.58 -13.24
C GLU A 255 6.61 30.25 -12.31
N PHE A 256 7.83 30.36 -12.84
CA PHE A 256 9.06 30.26 -12.05
C PHE A 256 9.57 31.66 -11.69
N HIS A 257 9.82 31.88 -10.41
CA HIS A 257 10.33 33.14 -9.86
C HIS A 257 11.79 32.98 -9.42
N ASP A 258 12.70 33.75 -10.04
CA ASP A 258 14.14 33.73 -9.75
C ASP A 258 14.45 34.60 -8.52
N MET A 259 14.87 33.95 -7.44
CA MET A 259 15.17 34.61 -6.16
C MET A 259 16.63 35.10 -6.05
N THR A 260 17.51 34.70 -6.98
CA THR A 260 18.95 34.97 -6.90
C THR A 260 19.31 36.44 -7.07
N GLY A 261 18.45 37.21 -7.75
CA GLY A 261 18.61 38.65 -8.00
C GLY A 261 18.42 39.55 -6.78
N TYR A 262 17.86 39.03 -5.68
CA TYR A 262 17.47 39.81 -4.50
C TYR A 262 18.57 39.94 -3.44
N GLY A 263 19.71 39.26 -3.62
CA GLY A 263 20.84 39.31 -2.66
C GLY A 263 20.51 38.65 -1.32
N LEU A 264 19.61 37.66 -1.34
CA LEU A 264 19.22 36.86 -0.18
C LEU A 264 20.25 35.75 0.08
N ASP A 265 20.37 35.34 1.34
CA ASP A 265 21.00 34.07 1.68
C ASP A 265 19.95 32.96 1.57
N LEU A 266 20.00 32.21 0.46
CA LEU A 266 19.09 31.10 0.20
C LEU A 266 19.63 29.77 0.76
N SER A 267 20.86 29.76 1.28
CA SER A 267 21.49 28.54 1.79
C SER A 267 20.91 28.06 3.13
N GLU A 268 20.24 28.95 3.86
CA GLU A 268 19.59 28.65 5.14
C GLU A 268 18.05 28.73 5.03
N LEU A 269 17.50 28.96 3.83
CA LEU A 269 16.06 29.11 3.61
C LEU A 269 15.42 27.76 3.31
N LEU A 270 14.39 27.42 4.08
CA LEU A 270 13.48 26.32 3.85
C LEU A 270 12.14 26.89 3.39
N LEU A 271 11.70 26.48 2.21
CA LEU A 271 10.34 26.75 1.72
C LEU A 271 9.43 25.62 2.16
N LEU A 272 8.21 25.94 2.62
CA LEU A 272 7.23 24.94 3.05
C LEU A 272 5.89 25.18 2.33
N ARG A 273 5.33 24.13 1.74
CA ARG A 273 4.02 24.15 1.07
C ARG A 273 3.05 23.25 1.81
N TYR A 274 2.11 23.86 2.52
CA TYR A 274 1.07 23.13 3.23
C TYR A 274 -0.15 22.90 2.35
N SER A 275 -0.76 21.73 2.44
CA SER A 275 -2.09 21.48 1.88
C SER A 275 -2.96 20.71 2.86
N PHE A 276 -4.26 21.01 2.86
CA PHE A 276 -5.28 20.34 3.67
C PHE A 276 -6.19 19.45 2.80
N VAL A 277 -5.75 19.17 1.56
CA VAL A 277 -6.42 18.30 0.61
C VAL A 277 -5.52 17.08 0.36
N PRO A 278 -6.07 15.86 0.47
CA PRO A 278 -5.28 14.63 0.34
C PRO A 278 -4.76 14.40 -1.07
N ASP A 279 -5.59 14.69 -2.09
CA ASP A 279 -5.26 14.38 -3.48
C ASP A 279 -4.41 15.46 -4.14
N TRP A 280 -3.40 15.02 -4.87
CA TRP A 280 -2.62 15.85 -5.78
C TRP A 280 -3.44 16.13 -7.04
N THR A 281 -4.12 17.27 -7.04
CA THR A 281 -4.92 17.76 -8.17
C THR A 281 -4.36 19.09 -8.66
N GLU A 282 -4.63 19.46 -9.93
CA GLU A 282 -4.19 20.76 -10.48
C GLU A 282 -4.76 21.94 -9.67
N ASP A 283 -5.96 21.78 -9.10
CA ASP A 283 -6.63 22.79 -8.28
C ASP A 283 -6.28 22.68 -6.78
N ARG A 284 -5.26 21.89 -6.43
CA ARG A 284 -4.87 21.68 -5.04
C ARG A 284 -4.46 23.02 -4.43
N LYS A 285 -5.19 23.42 -3.39
CA LYS A 285 -4.86 24.63 -2.65
C LYS A 285 -3.64 24.41 -1.79
N GLU A 286 -2.61 25.23 -2.02
CA GLU A 286 -1.38 25.26 -1.26
C GLU A 286 -1.25 26.56 -0.47
N TYR A 287 -0.64 26.46 0.71
CA TYR A 287 -0.33 27.57 1.58
C TYR A 287 1.17 27.64 1.75
N LEU A 288 1.77 28.62 1.09
CA LEU A 288 3.21 28.80 1.08
C LEU A 288 3.67 29.53 2.35
N THR A 289 4.76 29.07 2.93
CA THR A 289 5.49 29.77 3.98
C THR A 289 6.98 29.48 3.83
N TYR A 290 7.81 30.17 4.60
CA TYR A 290 9.24 29.93 4.63
C TYR A 290 9.75 30.04 6.05
N SER A 291 10.86 29.40 6.34
CA SER A 291 11.58 29.55 7.60
C SER A 291 13.07 29.41 7.33
N THR A 292 13.89 29.90 8.27
CA THR A 292 15.25 29.38 8.40
C THR A 292 15.21 28.08 9.20
N TYR A 293 16.24 27.25 9.09
CA TYR A 293 16.31 25.98 9.80
C TYR A 293 17.68 25.79 10.44
N SER A 294 17.76 24.87 11.41
CA SER A 294 19.05 24.47 11.99
C SER A 294 19.58 23.22 11.31
N ASP A 295 20.90 23.03 11.31
CA ASP A 295 21.53 21.77 10.88
C ASP A 295 21.17 20.59 11.82
N ALA A 296 20.55 20.86 12.98
CA ALA A 296 20.05 19.81 13.86
C ALA A 296 18.79 19.20 13.24
N GLN A 297 18.88 17.89 12.96
CA GLN A 297 17.74 17.09 12.51
C GLN A 297 16.89 16.70 13.72
N ASN A 298 15.58 16.77 13.54
CA ASN A 298 14.61 16.38 14.55
C ASN A 298 13.68 15.29 14.00
N PRO A 299 14.18 14.04 13.88
CA PRO A 299 13.37 12.94 13.34
C PRO A 299 12.18 12.58 14.25
N GLU A 300 12.12 13.11 15.47
CA GLU A 300 11.01 12.92 16.40
C GLU A 300 10.00 14.08 16.35
N ASP A 301 10.17 15.08 15.47
CA ASP A 301 9.22 16.18 15.35
C ASP A 301 7.87 15.61 14.87
N PRO A 302 6.81 15.66 15.71
CA PRO A 302 5.52 15.17 15.31
C PRO A 302 4.98 15.95 14.12
N SER A 303 5.48 17.16 13.80
CA SER A 303 5.08 17.96 12.63
C SER A 303 5.49 17.32 11.30
N GLY A 304 6.45 16.38 11.32
CA GLY A 304 7.06 15.74 10.15
C GLY A 304 8.19 16.52 9.51
N LEU A 305 8.63 17.61 10.15
CA LEU A 305 9.74 18.41 9.66
C LEU A 305 11.07 17.79 10.07
N PHE A 306 11.90 17.51 9.08
CA PHE A 306 13.22 16.93 9.31
C PHE A 306 14.18 17.87 10.07
N TRP A 307 13.93 19.18 10.00
CA TRP A 307 14.76 20.22 10.63
C TRP A 307 13.97 21.10 11.58
N ASP A 308 14.61 21.51 12.67
CA ASP A 308 14.05 22.52 13.56
C ASP A 308 13.98 23.88 12.85
N LEU A 309 12.76 24.44 12.78
CA LEU A 309 12.51 25.77 12.25
C LEU A 309 13.00 26.84 13.23
N THR A 310 13.79 27.80 12.73
CA THR A 310 14.44 28.83 13.57
C THR A 310 13.94 30.24 13.33
N ALA A 311 13.15 30.48 12.27
CA ALA A 311 12.61 31.81 12.00
C ALA A 311 11.56 32.21 13.04
N ASP A 312 11.62 33.47 13.48
CA ASP A 312 10.60 34.08 14.34
C ASP A 312 9.69 35.03 13.55
N ALA A 313 8.73 35.67 14.23
CA ALA A 313 7.79 36.59 13.62
C ALA A 313 8.45 37.76 12.84
N SER A 314 9.70 38.14 13.18
CA SER A 314 10.42 39.20 12.47
C SER A 314 10.82 38.79 11.05
N ALA A 315 10.95 37.48 10.78
CA ALA A 315 11.24 36.97 9.44
C ALA A 315 10.13 37.33 8.44
N TYR A 316 8.89 37.51 8.90
CA TYR A 316 7.71 37.83 8.09
C TYR A 316 7.32 39.32 8.12
N ALA A 317 8.06 40.16 8.85
CA ALA A 317 7.78 41.59 8.95
C ALA A 317 7.92 42.29 7.59
N ALA A 318 7.15 43.35 7.36
CA ALA A 318 7.12 44.10 6.10
C ALA A 318 8.49 44.61 5.64
N ASP A 319 9.43 44.80 6.56
CA ASP A 319 10.78 45.26 6.29
C ASP A 319 11.82 44.12 6.10
N SER A 320 11.44 42.87 6.33
CA SER A 320 12.28 41.68 6.10
C SER A 320 12.73 41.60 4.63
N PRO A 321 14.00 41.24 4.36
CA PRO A 321 14.51 41.10 3.01
C PRO A 321 13.78 40.00 2.22
N TYR A 322 13.45 38.88 2.88
CA TYR A 322 12.68 37.80 2.27
C TYR A 322 11.27 38.27 1.90
N ARG A 323 10.56 38.90 2.86
CA ARG A 323 9.22 39.47 2.63
C ARG A 323 9.18 40.37 1.39
N LYS A 324 10.13 41.29 1.28
CA LYS A 324 10.22 42.23 0.17
C LYS A 324 10.45 41.55 -1.18
N ALA A 325 11.27 40.50 -1.20
CA ALA A 325 11.54 39.75 -2.42
C ALA A 325 10.27 39.01 -2.88
N PHE A 326 9.59 38.31 -1.97
CA PHE A 326 8.32 37.64 -2.26
C PHE A 326 7.22 38.62 -2.69
N ASP A 327 7.04 39.74 -1.97
CA ASP A 327 6.06 40.77 -2.34
C ASP A 327 6.36 41.38 -3.73
N ALA A 328 7.64 41.49 -4.12
CA ALA A 328 8.05 42.01 -5.44
C ALA A 328 7.72 41.04 -6.58
N GLU A 329 7.79 39.73 -6.30
CA GLU A 329 7.41 38.65 -7.21
C GLU A 329 5.90 38.36 -7.20
N GLY A 330 5.14 38.97 -6.29
CA GLY A 330 3.70 38.73 -6.15
C GLY A 330 3.36 37.37 -5.53
N ILE A 331 4.30 36.77 -4.79
CA ILE A 331 4.13 35.48 -4.13
C ILE A 331 3.41 35.70 -2.79
N GLU A 332 2.21 35.14 -2.66
CA GLU A 332 1.48 35.14 -1.39
C GLU A 332 2.07 34.09 -0.43
N PHE A 333 2.25 34.47 0.83
CA PHE A 333 2.68 33.55 1.87
C PHE A 333 2.03 33.86 3.21
N TYR A 334 2.05 32.86 4.07
CA TYR A 334 1.41 32.86 5.37
C TYR A 334 2.49 32.78 6.46
N PRO A 335 2.50 33.67 7.45
CA PRO A 335 3.31 33.50 8.65
C PRO A 335 3.08 32.12 9.29
N MET A 336 4.13 31.53 9.86
CA MET A 336 4.03 30.19 10.47
C MET A 336 2.96 30.08 11.57
N ASP A 337 2.67 31.17 12.28
CA ASP A 337 1.60 31.17 13.28
C ASP A 337 0.20 31.06 12.63
N GLU A 338 -0.01 31.65 11.45
CA GLU A 338 -1.26 31.47 10.69
C GLU A 338 -1.39 30.03 10.18
N ILE A 339 -0.29 29.42 9.72
CA ILE A 339 -0.28 27.99 9.34
C ILE A 339 -0.63 27.10 10.54
N ARG A 340 -0.05 27.38 11.71
CA ARG A 340 -0.37 26.66 12.96
C ARG A 340 -1.84 26.81 13.35
N GLU A 341 -2.42 27.99 13.19
CA GLU A 341 -3.85 28.22 13.40
C GLU A 341 -4.71 27.38 12.43
N MET A 342 -4.31 27.27 11.15
CA MET A 342 -4.99 26.42 10.17
C MET A 342 -4.91 24.94 10.54
N ILE A 343 -3.74 24.47 10.98
CA ILE A 343 -3.56 23.09 11.47
C ILE A 343 -4.47 22.83 12.67
N SER A 344 -4.45 23.69 13.69
CA SER A 344 -5.31 23.52 14.87
C SER A 344 -6.80 23.59 14.52
N ALA A 345 -7.19 24.43 13.55
CA ALA A 345 -8.57 24.47 13.08
C ALA A 345 -8.96 23.16 12.41
N ARG A 346 -8.06 22.56 11.62
CA ARG A 346 -8.29 21.26 10.96
C ARG A 346 -8.36 20.11 11.96
N GLU A 347 -7.49 20.10 12.96
CA GLU A 347 -7.53 19.13 14.05
C GLU A 347 -8.88 19.21 14.79
N ALA A 348 -9.34 20.43 15.12
CA ALA A 348 -10.63 20.64 15.76
C ALA A 348 -11.82 20.22 14.87
N GLU A 349 -11.76 20.48 13.56
CA GLU A 349 -12.80 20.08 12.59
C GLU A 349 -12.93 18.56 12.48
N THR A 350 -11.80 17.86 12.44
CA THR A 350 -11.72 16.41 12.28
C THR A 350 -11.89 15.64 13.59
N GLY A 351 -11.86 16.34 14.73
CA GLY A 351 -11.93 15.73 16.05
C GLY A 351 -10.60 15.07 16.49
N PHE A 352 -9.50 15.43 15.84
CA PHE A 352 -8.18 14.93 16.20
C PHE A 352 -7.76 15.44 17.59
N SER A 353 -7.15 14.55 18.37
CA SER A 353 -6.42 14.90 19.59
C SER A 353 -5.24 13.96 19.72
N LYS A 354 -4.12 14.50 20.21
CA LYS A 354 -2.90 13.72 20.38
C LYS A 354 -3.10 12.58 21.38
N GLU A 355 -3.88 12.81 22.45
CA GLU A 355 -4.17 11.82 23.47
C GLU A 355 -4.98 10.63 22.95
N ALA A 356 -5.88 10.86 21.98
CA ALA A 356 -6.73 9.80 21.45
C ALA A 356 -6.07 9.05 20.28
N TYR A 357 -5.30 9.75 19.44
CA TYR A 357 -4.86 9.20 18.15
C TYR A 357 -3.34 9.12 18.00
N CYS A 358 -2.53 9.84 18.79
CA CYS A 358 -1.09 9.96 18.54
C CYS A 358 -0.28 9.94 19.84
N SER A 359 -0.21 8.76 20.47
CA SER A 359 0.58 8.57 21.69
C SER A 359 2.09 8.40 21.40
N GLY A 360 2.45 8.14 20.14
CA GLY A 360 3.81 7.78 19.72
C GLY A 360 4.14 6.29 19.88
N GLU A 361 3.19 5.48 20.36
CA GLU A 361 3.32 4.03 20.44
C GLU A 361 3.04 3.40 19.07
N MET A 362 4.08 2.94 18.38
CA MET A 362 3.96 2.28 17.07
C MET A 362 3.18 0.98 17.16
N ALA A 363 2.48 0.60 16.10
CA ALA A 363 1.78 -0.69 16.03
C ALA A 363 2.74 -1.87 16.19
N ASP A 364 2.33 -2.89 16.95
CA ASP A 364 3.14 -4.09 17.19
C ASP A 364 2.88 -5.15 16.12
N TRP A 365 3.69 -5.13 15.06
CA TRP A 365 3.50 -5.95 13.86
C TRP A 365 3.94 -7.41 14.06
N ASP A 366 3.06 -8.35 13.74
CA ASP A 366 3.31 -9.79 13.67
C ASP A 366 3.27 -10.26 12.22
N SER A 367 4.23 -11.09 11.80
CA SER A 367 4.14 -11.65 10.44
C SER A 367 3.11 -12.76 10.36
N ILE A 368 2.38 -12.77 9.26
CA ILE A 368 1.27 -13.68 9.00
C ILE A 368 1.59 -14.57 7.80
N GLN A 369 1.00 -15.76 7.75
CA GLN A 369 1.21 -16.64 6.61
C GLN A 369 0.36 -16.23 5.42
N THR A 370 1.03 -15.99 4.30
CA THR A 370 0.43 -15.58 3.03
C THR A 370 0.52 -16.70 1.99
N GLY A 371 -0.31 -16.61 0.95
CA GLY A 371 -0.35 -17.61 -0.11
C GLY A 371 -1.24 -18.81 0.21
N SER A 372 -1.43 -19.66 -0.80
CA SER A 372 -2.32 -20.81 -0.71
C SER A 372 -1.74 -22.00 0.01
N VAL A 373 -0.43 -22.00 0.31
CA VAL A 373 0.21 -23.03 1.13
C VAL A 373 0.61 -22.41 2.45
N ARG A 374 0.37 -23.12 3.54
CA ARG A 374 0.73 -22.74 4.91
C ARG A 374 1.67 -23.77 5.52
N VAL A 375 2.49 -23.32 6.45
CA VAL A 375 3.55 -24.11 7.09
C VAL A 375 3.52 -23.93 8.60
N MET A 376 3.54 -24.99 9.39
CA MET A 376 3.55 -24.87 10.85
C MET A 376 4.31 -26.02 11.46
N PHE A 377 4.79 -25.87 12.69
CA PHE A 377 5.24 -27.04 13.43
C PHE A 377 4.06 -27.98 13.69
N ARG A 378 4.33 -29.28 13.74
CA ARG A 378 3.28 -30.28 13.95
C ARG A 378 2.59 -30.11 15.29
N GLU A 379 3.31 -29.69 16.32
CA GLU A 379 2.79 -29.40 17.65
C GLU A 379 1.77 -28.24 17.66
N ASP A 380 1.90 -27.31 16.73
CA ASP A 380 0.98 -26.18 16.56
C ASP A 380 -0.20 -26.55 15.66
N ALA A 381 -0.11 -27.66 14.93
CA ALA A 381 -1.20 -28.18 14.14
C ALA A 381 -2.26 -28.84 15.03
N GLY A 382 -3.49 -28.34 14.98
CA GLY A 382 -4.62 -28.94 15.70
C GLY A 382 -4.89 -30.39 15.27
N GLU A 383 -5.41 -31.22 16.18
CA GLU A 383 -5.67 -32.64 15.94
C GLU A 383 -6.55 -32.91 14.71
N GLU A 384 -7.48 -32.00 14.43
CA GLU A 384 -8.38 -32.09 13.28
C GLU A 384 -7.62 -32.02 11.95
N LEU A 385 -6.68 -31.08 11.83
CA LEU A 385 -5.82 -30.94 10.66
C LEU A 385 -4.93 -32.19 10.48
N LEU A 386 -4.43 -32.73 11.59
CA LEU A 386 -3.51 -33.87 11.58
C LEU A 386 -4.18 -35.22 11.28
N LYS A 387 -5.50 -35.34 11.49
CA LYS A 387 -6.24 -36.60 11.34
C LYS A 387 -6.10 -37.24 9.96
N ASN A 388 -6.01 -36.41 8.92
CA ASN A 388 -5.91 -36.84 7.52
C ASN A 388 -4.53 -36.53 6.90
N ALA A 389 -3.58 -36.06 7.71
CA ALA A 389 -2.27 -35.66 7.20
C ALA A 389 -1.50 -36.89 6.67
N GLY A 390 -0.97 -36.78 5.45
CA GLY A 390 0.05 -37.72 4.97
C GLY A 390 1.32 -37.53 5.78
N GLU A 391 2.07 -38.60 6.02
CA GLU A 391 3.35 -38.54 6.74
C GLU A 391 4.51 -38.92 5.81
N VAL A 392 5.59 -38.15 5.87
CA VAL A 392 6.82 -38.44 5.13
C VAL A 392 8.04 -38.13 6.01
N THR A 393 9.08 -38.94 5.90
CA THR A 393 10.40 -38.64 6.46
C THR A 393 11.34 -38.28 5.32
N ILE A 394 11.78 -37.03 5.31
CA ILE A 394 12.67 -36.50 4.29
C ILE A 394 14.13 -36.75 4.67
N GLU A 395 14.47 -36.36 5.90
CA GLU A 395 15.82 -36.49 6.44
C GLU A 395 15.74 -36.65 7.95
N THR A 396 16.59 -37.53 8.50
CA THR A 396 16.75 -37.72 9.94
C THR A 396 18.16 -37.32 10.32
N GLY A 397 18.31 -36.43 11.30
CA GLY A 397 19.61 -35.91 11.70
C GLY A 397 19.58 -35.17 13.03
N GLU A 398 20.62 -34.37 13.28
CA GLU A 398 20.62 -33.42 14.38
C GLU A 398 19.56 -32.33 14.10
N ASN A 399 18.79 -31.94 15.11
CA ASN A 399 17.63 -31.01 15.01
C ASN A 399 16.49 -31.52 14.10
N PRO A 400 15.89 -32.69 14.40
CA PRO A 400 14.69 -33.12 13.70
C PRO A 400 13.53 -32.18 14.04
N ALA A 401 12.85 -31.68 13.01
CA ALA A 401 11.61 -30.94 13.13
C ALA A 401 10.49 -31.68 12.39
N ARG A 402 9.27 -31.54 12.89
CA ARG A 402 8.07 -32.04 12.21
C ARG A 402 7.28 -30.85 11.74
N ILE A 403 7.24 -30.67 10.43
CA ILE A 403 6.61 -29.52 9.78
C ILE A 403 5.38 -30.02 9.06
N VAL A 404 4.27 -29.30 9.21
CA VAL A 404 3.02 -29.56 8.50
C VAL A 404 2.86 -28.52 7.41
N PHE A 405 2.68 -28.98 6.17
CA PHE A 405 2.27 -28.19 5.04
C PHE A 405 0.78 -28.44 4.77
N THR A 406 -0.01 -27.37 4.73
CA THR A 406 -1.43 -27.43 4.37
C THR A 406 -1.73 -26.43 3.26
N ALA A 407 -2.89 -26.54 2.61
CA ALA A 407 -3.30 -25.63 1.56
C ALA A 407 -4.68 -25.02 1.81
N LEU A 408 -4.89 -23.78 1.38
CA LEU A 408 -6.20 -23.11 1.38
C LEU A 408 -7.06 -23.55 0.20
N LYS A 409 -6.40 -23.79 -0.94
CA LYS A 409 -6.98 -24.39 -2.14
C LYS A 409 -6.03 -25.45 -2.68
N SER A 410 -6.56 -26.37 -3.47
CA SER A 410 -5.73 -27.43 -4.06
C SER A 410 -4.61 -26.85 -4.93
N VAL A 411 -3.37 -27.23 -4.64
CA VAL A 411 -2.20 -26.91 -5.46
C VAL A 411 -1.62 -28.17 -6.08
N SER A 412 -1.00 -28.04 -7.24
CA SER A 412 -0.43 -29.16 -8.02
C SER A 412 1.10 -29.16 -7.98
N ASP A 413 1.72 -30.28 -8.35
CA ASP A 413 3.18 -30.45 -8.39
C ASP A 413 3.90 -29.99 -7.10
N PHE A 414 3.32 -30.33 -5.94
CA PHE A 414 3.85 -29.90 -4.64
C PHE A 414 5.13 -30.67 -4.31
N LYS A 415 6.20 -29.92 -4.01
CA LYS A 415 7.53 -30.44 -3.71
C LYS A 415 8.07 -29.84 -2.42
N ILE A 416 8.87 -30.64 -1.71
CA ILE A 416 9.77 -30.19 -0.65
C ILE A 416 11.18 -30.23 -1.20
N LEU A 417 11.89 -29.12 -1.07
CA LEU A 417 13.23 -28.90 -1.57
C LEU A 417 14.19 -28.71 -0.39
N ALA A 418 15.39 -29.27 -0.49
CA ALA A 418 16.52 -28.80 0.30
C ALA A 418 17.12 -27.58 -0.41
N VAL A 419 17.40 -26.52 0.35
CA VAL A 419 17.99 -25.30 -0.18
C VAL A 419 19.31 -24.97 0.49
N LYS A 420 20.19 -24.35 -0.29
CA LYS A 420 21.47 -23.83 0.19
C LYS A 420 21.72 -22.48 -0.47
N SER A 421 21.91 -21.43 0.34
CA SER A 421 22.39 -20.14 -0.17
C SER A 421 23.79 -20.33 -0.75
N ILE A 422 23.96 -19.99 -2.03
CA ILE A 422 25.23 -20.14 -2.75
C ILE A 422 25.84 -18.81 -3.16
N ASP A 423 25.02 -17.76 -3.26
CA ASP A 423 25.45 -16.41 -3.63
C ASP A 423 24.42 -15.38 -3.14
N PHE A 424 24.65 -14.11 -3.45
CA PHE A 424 23.66 -13.05 -3.37
C PHE A 424 23.53 -12.37 -4.74
N ASP A 425 22.31 -12.02 -5.12
CA ASP A 425 22.08 -11.25 -6.35
C ASP A 425 22.59 -9.80 -6.21
N ASN A 426 22.48 -9.01 -7.28
CA ASN A 426 22.91 -7.61 -7.29
C ASN A 426 22.10 -6.71 -6.33
N TYR A 427 21.01 -7.23 -5.76
CA TYR A 427 20.13 -6.55 -4.82
C TYR A 427 20.32 -7.05 -3.38
N GLY A 428 21.24 -7.98 -3.15
CA GLY A 428 21.53 -8.54 -1.84
C GLY A 428 20.57 -9.66 -1.40
N ASN A 429 19.73 -10.17 -2.31
CA ASN A 429 18.87 -11.32 -2.02
C ASN A 429 19.66 -12.63 -2.14
N PRO A 430 19.45 -13.61 -1.25
CA PRO A 430 20.15 -14.89 -1.32
C PRO A 430 19.74 -15.68 -2.56
N VAL A 431 20.73 -16.15 -3.32
CA VAL A 431 20.53 -17.08 -4.44
C VAL A 431 20.64 -18.51 -3.91
N TYR A 432 19.58 -19.30 -4.09
CA TYR A 432 19.49 -20.66 -3.59
C TYR A 432 19.81 -21.71 -4.66
N GLN A 433 20.67 -22.67 -4.29
CA GLN A 433 20.71 -23.96 -4.96
C GLN A 433 19.64 -24.87 -4.33
N CYS A 434 18.76 -25.42 -5.17
CA CYS A 434 17.66 -26.28 -4.74
C CYS A 434 17.89 -27.74 -5.16
N GLU A 435 17.55 -28.68 -4.28
CA GLU A 435 17.48 -30.12 -4.58
C GLU A 435 16.12 -30.67 -4.14
N GLU A 436 15.38 -31.29 -5.06
CA GLU A 436 14.11 -31.93 -4.72
C GLU A 436 14.33 -33.14 -3.80
N LYS A 437 13.64 -33.16 -2.66
CA LYS A 437 13.70 -34.27 -1.71
C LYS A 437 12.41 -35.07 -1.65
N TYR A 438 11.29 -34.44 -1.97
CA TYR A 438 9.98 -35.08 -2.06
C TYR A 438 9.09 -34.35 -3.05
N GLY A 439 8.21 -35.11 -3.70
CA GLY A 439 7.18 -34.58 -4.58
C GLY A 439 5.89 -35.39 -4.44
N GLN A 440 4.77 -34.69 -4.48
CA GLN A 440 3.44 -35.27 -4.63
C GLN A 440 2.64 -34.52 -5.69
N LYS A 441 1.73 -35.23 -6.35
CA LYS A 441 0.96 -34.68 -7.46
C LYS A 441 0.17 -33.43 -7.08
N GLU A 442 -0.46 -33.46 -5.91
CA GLU A 442 -1.33 -32.40 -5.40
C GLU A 442 -1.21 -32.33 -3.88
N LEU A 443 -1.31 -31.11 -3.31
CA LEU A 443 -1.56 -30.86 -1.89
C LEU A 443 -2.98 -30.30 -1.77
N LEU A 444 -3.82 -30.95 -0.97
CA LEU A 444 -5.25 -30.63 -0.83
C LEU A 444 -5.51 -30.03 0.56
N PRO A 445 -6.46 -29.09 0.71
CA PRO A 445 -6.83 -28.56 2.02
C PRO A 445 -7.19 -29.61 3.06
N GLU A 446 -7.96 -30.62 2.66
CA GLU A 446 -8.41 -31.72 3.51
C GLU A 446 -7.35 -32.82 3.74
N LYS A 447 -6.22 -32.74 3.04
CA LYS A 447 -5.13 -33.72 3.12
C LYS A 447 -3.77 -33.03 3.22
N PRO A 448 -3.44 -32.47 4.40
CA PRO A 448 -2.13 -31.87 4.67
C PRO A 448 -1.00 -32.89 4.57
N LEU A 449 0.24 -32.40 4.58
CA LEU A 449 1.44 -33.22 4.60
C LEU A 449 2.29 -32.87 5.83
N ALA A 450 2.48 -33.85 6.72
CA ALA A 450 3.44 -33.78 7.81
C ALA A 450 4.78 -34.38 7.36
N ALA A 451 5.82 -33.56 7.35
CA ALA A 451 7.18 -33.94 6.98
C ALA A 451 8.11 -33.91 8.19
N GLU A 452 8.83 -35.00 8.42
CA GLU A 452 9.98 -35.03 9.32
C GLU A 452 11.24 -34.64 8.53
N VAL A 453 11.85 -33.53 8.94
CA VAL A 453 12.99 -32.88 8.27
C VAL A 453 14.07 -32.53 9.29
N VAL A 454 15.26 -32.21 8.82
CA VAL A 454 16.24 -31.44 9.61
C VAL A 454 15.98 -29.96 9.36
N PHE A 455 15.77 -29.15 10.41
CA PHE A 455 15.48 -27.73 10.29
C PHE A 455 16.43 -26.90 11.16
N TYR A 456 17.10 -25.92 10.55
CA TYR A 456 18.10 -25.10 11.25
C TYR A 456 17.52 -23.83 11.89
N GLY A 457 16.32 -23.42 11.48
CA GLY A 457 15.63 -22.25 12.05
C GLY A 457 15.94 -20.96 11.31
N ASP A 458 17.09 -20.35 11.64
CA ASP A 458 17.45 -18.99 11.22
C ASP A 458 17.90 -18.88 9.75
N MET A 459 18.63 -19.88 9.26
CA MET A 459 19.03 -19.96 7.86
C MET A 459 18.18 -21.00 7.12
N PRO A 460 17.50 -20.61 6.02
CA PRO A 460 16.69 -21.53 5.24
C PRO A 460 17.51 -22.70 4.73
N ASN A 461 17.04 -23.89 5.06
CA ASN A 461 17.54 -25.14 4.50
C ASN A 461 16.42 -25.99 3.88
N ILE A 462 15.17 -25.56 4.03
CA ILE A 462 13.97 -26.18 3.47
C ILE A 462 13.21 -25.13 2.65
N ALA A 463 12.70 -25.54 1.50
CA ALA A 463 11.76 -24.78 0.69
C ALA A 463 10.65 -25.68 0.15
N ILE A 464 9.62 -25.05 -0.40
CA ILE A 464 8.57 -25.70 -1.17
C ILE A 464 8.52 -25.15 -2.58
N SER A 465 8.04 -25.98 -3.50
CA SER A 465 7.65 -25.56 -4.85
C SER A 465 6.29 -26.15 -5.16
N TYR A 466 5.39 -25.37 -5.76
CA TYR A 466 4.07 -25.84 -6.15
C TYR A 466 3.54 -25.05 -7.34
N THR A 467 2.61 -25.63 -8.08
CA THR A 467 1.92 -25.00 -9.20
C THR A 467 0.49 -24.68 -8.80
N GLU A 468 0.15 -23.41 -8.91
CA GLU A 468 -1.16 -22.85 -8.67
C GLU A 468 -1.62 -22.09 -9.91
N ASP A 469 -2.81 -22.40 -10.43
CA ASP A 469 -3.38 -21.70 -11.60
C ASP A 469 -2.41 -21.62 -12.80
N GLY A 470 -1.61 -22.68 -13.02
CA GLY A 470 -0.60 -22.78 -14.08
C GLY A 470 0.73 -22.08 -13.77
N THR A 471 0.86 -21.52 -12.57
CA THR A 471 2.00 -20.75 -12.10
C THR A 471 2.81 -21.52 -11.06
N VAL A 472 4.09 -21.75 -11.34
CA VAL A 472 5.04 -22.28 -10.33
C VAL A 472 5.38 -21.18 -9.32
N LYS A 473 5.22 -21.49 -8.03
CA LYS A 473 5.59 -20.67 -6.87
C LYS A 473 6.67 -21.42 -6.07
N ASN A 474 7.72 -20.71 -5.66
CA ASN A 474 8.79 -21.26 -4.81
C ASN A 474 8.89 -20.41 -3.54
N ALA A 475 8.93 -21.05 -2.37
CA ALA A 475 9.05 -20.33 -1.11
C ALA A 475 9.92 -21.09 -0.12
N ALA A 476 10.83 -20.37 0.54
CA ALA A 476 11.68 -20.91 1.58
C ALA A 476 10.95 -20.86 2.92
N VAL A 477 11.22 -21.85 3.78
CA VAL A 477 10.65 -21.93 5.12
C VAL A 477 11.58 -21.19 6.09
N TYR A 478 11.03 -20.23 6.82
CA TYR A 478 11.75 -19.43 7.81
C TYR A 478 11.12 -19.56 9.19
N LEU A 479 11.94 -19.36 10.22
CA LEU A 479 11.47 -19.17 11.59
C LEU A 479 11.28 -17.67 11.86
N SER A 480 10.09 -17.29 12.29
CA SER A 480 9.78 -15.94 12.76
C SER A 480 10.67 -15.58 13.94
N GLY A 481 11.34 -14.43 13.85
CA GLY A 481 12.18 -13.90 14.93
C GLY A 481 11.38 -13.35 16.12
N LYS A 482 10.06 -13.16 15.99
CA LYS A 482 9.19 -12.56 17.00
C LYS A 482 8.57 -13.60 17.92
N ASP A 483 7.87 -14.57 17.34
CA ASP A 483 7.08 -15.59 18.06
C ASP A 483 7.60 -17.02 17.87
N GLY A 484 8.56 -17.24 16.97
CA GLY A 484 9.09 -18.56 16.66
C GLY A 484 8.16 -19.41 15.78
N SER A 485 7.13 -18.84 15.16
CA SER A 485 6.29 -19.55 14.19
C SER A 485 7.02 -19.78 12.86
N LEU A 486 6.53 -20.72 12.04
CA LEU A 486 7.05 -20.94 10.70
C LEU A 486 6.36 -20.02 9.68
N GLN A 487 7.13 -19.57 8.69
CA GLN A 487 6.65 -18.69 7.62
C GLN A 487 7.22 -19.09 6.26
N LEU A 488 6.55 -18.64 5.20
CA LEU A 488 7.00 -18.80 3.82
C LEU A 488 7.38 -17.44 3.25
N SER A 489 8.55 -17.38 2.61
CA SER A 489 8.97 -16.21 1.81
C SER A 489 9.43 -16.66 0.44
N GLY A 490 8.98 -15.95 -0.60
CA GLY A 490 9.44 -16.18 -1.98
C GLY A 490 10.94 -15.96 -2.15
N PHE A 491 11.53 -16.61 -3.14
CA PHE A 491 12.93 -16.44 -3.56
C PHE A 491 13.13 -16.81 -5.03
#